data_AF-A0A3Q0EAC8-F1
#
_entry.id   AF-A0A3Q0EAC8-F1
#
_cell.length_a   1.000
_cell.length_b   1.000
_cell.length_c   1.000
_cell.angle_alpha   90.00
_cell.angle_beta   90.00
_cell.angle_gamma   90.00
#
_symmetry.space_group_name_H-M   'P 1'
#
loop_
_entity.id
_entity.type
_entity.pdbx_description
1 polymer ?
#
loop_
_entity_poly.entity_id
_entity_poly.type
_entity_poly.pdbx_seq_one_letter_code
_entity_poly.pdbx_strand_id
1 'polypeptide(L)'
;MSGPPGLLSWRGPCPLAWLLLFLFGPNLVLAISFHLPVNSRKCLREEIHKDLLVTGAYEISDQSGGAGGLRSHLKITDSAGHILYSKEDATKGKFAFTTEDYDMFEVCFESKGTGRIPDQLVILDMKKREEEMRDTNESTNTRVLYFSIFSMFCLIGLATWQVFYLRRFFKAKKLIE
;
A
#
# COMPACT_ATOMS: atom_id res chain seq x y z
N MET A 1 -24.18 38.64 -44.89
CA MET A 1 -24.86 37.35 -44.71
C MET A 1 -24.15 36.37 -45.64
N SER A 2 -23.54 35.25 -45.28
CA SER A 2 -23.54 34.35 -44.12
C SER A 2 -22.36 33.39 -44.38
N GLY A 3 -21.28 33.43 -43.60
CA GLY A 3 -20.92 32.38 -42.64
C GLY A 3 -20.22 31.15 -43.28
N PRO A 4 -18.92 30.88 -43.01
CA PRO A 4 -18.30 29.60 -43.38
C PRO A 4 -18.72 28.46 -42.42
N PRO A 5 -18.62 27.20 -42.87
CA PRO A 5 -19.23 26.04 -42.20
C PRO A 5 -18.55 25.66 -40.88
N GLY A 6 -19.35 25.07 -40.00
CA GLY A 6 -19.09 24.83 -38.59
C GLY A 6 -17.77 24.12 -38.26
N LEU A 7 -17.14 24.65 -37.20
CA LEU A 7 -16.18 23.92 -36.39
C LEU A 7 -16.76 22.55 -36.01
N LEU A 8 -16.13 21.49 -36.49
CA LEU A 8 -16.33 20.15 -35.93
C LEU A 8 -15.78 20.16 -34.50
N SER A 9 -16.68 20.14 -33.52
CA SER A 9 -16.32 20.00 -32.12
C SER A 9 -15.68 18.63 -31.88
N TRP A 10 -14.37 18.58 -31.65
CA TRP A 10 -13.74 17.42 -31.04
C TRP A 10 -14.03 17.44 -29.53
N ARG A 11 -15.22 16.98 -29.14
CA ARG A 11 -15.48 16.47 -27.78
C ARG A 11 -15.05 15.00 -27.71
N GLY A 12 -13.78 14.74 -28.00
CA GLY A 12 -13.14 13.49 -27.58
C GLY A 12 -12.61 13.66 -26.16
N PRO A 13 -12.69 12.66 -25.27
CA PRO A 13 -12.04 12.74 -23.98
C PRO A 13 -10.56 13.04 -24.20
N CYS A 14 -10.10 14.15 -23.61
CA CYS A 14 -8.73 14.62 -23.79
C CYS A 14 -7.76 13.45 -23.47
N PRO A 15 -6.80 13.11 -24.34
CA PRO A 15 -5.80 12.07 -24.06
C PRO A 15 -4.97 12.39 -22.79
N LEU A 16 -4.95 13.67 -22.39
CA LEU A 16 -4.44 14.14 -21.09
C LEU A 16 -5.17 13.53 -19.89
N ALA A 17 -6.48 13.26 -19.99
CA ALA A 17 -7.26 12.65 -18.91
C ALA A 17 -6.90 11.18 -18.69
N TRP A 18 -6.58 10.44 -19.76
CA TRP A 18 -6.08 9.06 -19.67
C TRP A 18 -4.65 8.99 -19.13
N LEU A 19 -3.79 9.94 -19.52
CA LEU A 19 -2.44 10.11 -18.96
C LEU A 19 -2.48 10.44 -17.45
N LEU A 20 -3.40 11.29 -17.02
CA LEU A 20 -3.59 11.63 -15.61
C LEU A 20 -4.14 10.45 -14.78
N LEU A 21 -5.02 9.62 -15.36
CA LEU A 21 -5.53 8.40 -14.71
C LEU A 21 -4.44 7.33 -14.53
N PHE A 22 -3.51 7.20 -15.49
CA PHE A 22 -2.40 6.24 -15.39
C PHE A 22 -1.35 6.66 -14.34
N LEU A 23 -1.20 7.97 -14.12
CA LEU A 23 -0.30 8.52 -13.12
C LEU A 23 -0.80 8.39 -11.67
N PHE A 24 -2.10 8.19 -11.47
CA PHE A 24 -2.74 7.98 -10.16
C PHE A 24 -3.21 6.53 -9.99
N GLY A 25 -2.40 5.56 -10.40
CA GLY A 25 -2.67 4.15 -10.10
C GLY A 25 -2.79 3.91 -8.59
N PRO A 26 -3.75 3.08 -8.13
CA PRO A 26 -3.97 2.84 -6.71
C PRO A 26 -2.76 2.13 -6.10
N ASN A 27 -2.29 2.66 -4.97
CA ASN A 27 -1.25 2.03 -4.17
C ASN A 27 -1.87 0.87 -3.42
N LEU A 28 -1.64 -0.35 -3.92
CA LEU A 28 -2.00 -1.56 -3.21
C LEU A 28 -1.03 -1.73 -2.04
N VAL A 29 -1.53 -1.48 -0.82
CA VAL A 29 -0.83 -1.82 0.43
C VAL A 29 -1.00 -3.33 0.64
N LEU A 30 0.12 -4.04 0.81
CA LEU A 30 0.12 -5.47 1.06
C LEU A 30 0.05 -5.71 2.58
N ALA A 31 -1.06 -6.27 3.06
CA ALA A 31 -1.21 -6.74 4.44
C ALA A 31 -1.10 -8.26 4.48
N ILE A 32 -0.58 -8.83 5.57
CA ILE A 32 -0.49 -10.29 5.72
C ILE A 32 -1.87 -10.82 6.12
N SER A 33 -2.40 -11.79 5.38
CA SER A 33 -3.67 -12.44 5.70
C SER A 33 -3.58 -13.95 5.61
N PHE A 34 -4.12 -14.66 6.59
CA PHE A 34 -4.15 -16.12 6.59
C PHE A 34 -5.42 -16.68 7.25
N HIS A 35 -5.78 -17.90 6.86
CA HIS A 35 -6.88 -18.64 7.48
C HIS A 35 -6.41 -19.42 8.71
N LEU A 36 -7.14 -19.24 9.82
CA LEU A 36 -6.95 -19.90 11.10
C LEU A 36 -8.11 -20.87 11.37
N PRO A 37 -7.89 -22.19 11.22
CA PRO A 37 -8.91 -23.18 11.51
C PRO A 37 -9.24 -23.27 13.01
N VAL A 38 -10.41 -23.80 13.34
CA VAL A 38 -10.83 -24.02 14.74
C VAL A 38 -9.90 -25.02 15.46
N ASN A 39 -9.63 -24.78 16.75
CA ASN A 39 -8.76 -25.62 17.58
C ASN A 39 -7.33 -25.76 17.02
N SER A 40 -6.85 -24.69 16.38
CA SER A 40 -5.51 -24.62 15.81
C SER A 40 -4.75 -23.38 16.27
N ARG A 41 -3.42 -23.46 16.16
CA ARG A 41 -2.51 -22.34 16.42
C ARG A 41 -1.67 -22.09 15.19
N LYS A 42 -1.61 -20.83 14.74
CA LYS A 42 -0.67 -20.39 13.70
C LYS A 42 0.16 -19.24 14.22
N CYS A 43 1.43 -19.25 13.85
CA CYS A 43 2.41 -18.30 14.35
C CYS A 43 3.24 -17.71 13.22
N LEU A 44 3.56 -16.43 13.35
CA LEU A 44 4.50 -15.72 12.49
C LEU A 44 5.77 -15.45 13.31
N ARG A 45 6.92 -15.91 12.82
CA ARG A 45 8.23 -15.73 13.46
C ARG A 45 9.06 -14.76 12.63
N GLU A 46 9.64 -13.76 13.29
CA GLU A 46 10.39 -12.68 12.63
C GLU A 46 11.71 -12.43 13.37
N GLU A 47 12.81 -12.23 12.63
CA GLU A 47 14.14 -11.90 13.16
C GLU A 47 14.36 -10.38 13.09
N ILE A 48 14.76 -9.76 14.21
CA ILE A 48 14.75 -8.31 14.37
C ILE A 48 16.07 -7.81 14.97
N HIS A 49 16.39 -6.54 14.68
CA HIS A 49 17.53 -5.84 15.28
C HIS A 49 17.17 -5.25 16.66
N LYS A 50 18.19 -4.97 17.48
CA LYS A 50 18.02 -4.41 18.83
C LYS A 50 17.46 -2.97 18.80
N ASP A 51 16.74 -2.58 19.87
CA ASP A 51 16.20 -1.23 20.13
C ASP A 51 15.14 -0.74 19.12
N LEU A 52 14.47 -1.69 18.48
CA LEU A 52 13.43 -1.43 17.51
C LEU A 52 12.05 -1.37 18.15
N LEU A 53 11.28 -0.30 17.91
CA LEU A 53 9.85 -0.34 18.20
C LEU A 53 9.12 -1.09 17.08
N VAL A 54 8.53 -2.20 17.47
CA VAL A 54 7.61 -2.97 16.64
C VAL A 54 6.20 -2.60 17.04
N THR A 55 5.39 -2.20 16.06
CA THR A 55 3.96 -1.97 16.23
C THR A 55 3.20 -2.87 15.29
N GLY A 56 2.05 -3.39 15.73
CA GLY A 56 1.22 -4.22 14.89
C GLY A 56 -0.26 -3.94 15.11
N ALA A 57 -1.05 -4.14 14.05
CA ALA A 57 -2.50 -4.13 14.09
C ALA A 57 -3.01 -5.48 13.61
N TYR A 58 -4.03 -6.00 14.29
CA TYR A 58 -4.66 -7.25 13.90
C TYR A 58 -6.17 -7.08 13.84
N GLU A 59 -6.78 -7.77 12.88
CA GLU A 59 -8.22 -7.86 12.72
C GLU A 59 -8.60 -9.29 12.38
N ILE A 60 -9.56 -9.80 13.14
CA ILE A 60 -10.00 -11.17 13.08
C ILE A 60 -11.46 -11.18 12.65
N SER A 61 -11.71 -11.75 11.48
CA SER A 61 -13.05 -11.85 10.90
C SER A 61 -13.60 -13.25 11.12
N ASP A 62 -14.56 -13.37 12.04
CA ASP A 62 -15.38 -14.57 12.22
C ASP A 62 -16.65 -14.45 11.36
N GLN A 63 -16.85 -15.43 10.48
CA GLN A 63 -18.05 -15.53 9.65
C GLN A 63 -19.24 -16.18 10.39
N SER A 64 -19.01 -16.71 11.59
CA SER A 64 -19.97 -17.55 12.34
C SER A 64 -20.78 -16.76 13.37
N GLY A 65 -20.49 -15.46 13.54
CA GLY A 65 -21.20 -14.59 14.47
C GLY A 65 -21.18 -15.08 15.93
N GLY A 66 -20.12 -15.79 16.35
CA GLY A 66 -20.01 -16.33 17.71
C GLY A 66 -20.73 -17.66 17.97
N ALA A 67 -21.25 -18.33 16.93
CA ALA A 67 -21.77 -19.68 17.08
C ALA A 67 -20.67 -20.67 17.53
N GLY A 68 -20.91 -21.45 18.58
CA GLY A 68 -19.97 -22.47 19.08
C GLY A 68 -18.89 -21.97 20.04
N GLY A 69 -19.00 -20.72 20.53
CA GLY A 69 -18.08 -20.16 21.53
C GLY A 69 -16.65 -19.99 21.01
N LEU A 70 -16.50 -19.62 19.74
CA LEU A 70 -15.22 -19.38 19.10
C LEU A 70 -14.47 -18.23 19.80
N ARG A 71 -13.27 -18.51 20.30
CA ARG A 71 -12.42 -17.57 21.01
C ARG A 71 -11.01 -17.64 20.46
N SER A 72 -10.44 -16.48 20.14
CA SER A 72 -9.07 -16.38 19.63
C SER A 72 -8.16 -15.76 20.70
N HIS A 73 -7.05 -16.43 21.02
CA HIS A 73 -6.03 -15.91 21.92
C HIS A 73 -4.83 -15.44 21.09
N LEU A 74 -4.38 -14.22 21.34
CA LEU A 74 -3.16 -13.66 20.76
C LEU A 74 -2.06 -13.69 21.82
N LYS A 75 -0.91 -14.25 21.46
CA LYS A 75 0.29 -14.28 22.31
C LYS A 75 1.51 -13.93 21.48
N ILE A 76 2.28 -12.96 21.96
CA ILE A 76 3.57 -12.57 21.40
C ILE A 76 4.64 -12.99 22.37
N THR A 77 5.58 -13.80 21.91
CA THR A 77 6.67 -14.30 22.72
C THR A 77 8.01 -14.04 22.06
N ASP A 78 9.02 -13.83 22.89
CA ASP A 78 10.41 -13.80 22.43
C ASP A 78 10.98 -15.22 22.25
N SER A 79 12.22 -15.35 21.76
CA SER A 79 12.87 -16.66 21.57
C SER A 79 13.08 -17.40 22.90
N ALA A 80 13.30 -16.66 24.00
CA ALA A 80 13.38 -17.18 25.35
C ALA A 80 12.01 -17.63 25.91
N GLY A 81 10.92 -17.40 25.17
CA GLY A 81 9.55 -17.73 25.57
C GLY A 81 8.91 -16.71 26.52
N HIS A 82 9.58 -15.58 26.79
CA HIS A 82 9.01 -14.48 27.57
C HIS A 82 7.81 -13.86 26.84
N ILE A 83 6.74 -13.55 27.57
CA ILE A 83 5.49 -13.02 27.01
C ILE A 83 5.63 -11.50 26.87
N LEU A 84 5.79 -11.02 25.64
CA LEU A 84 5.87 -9.60 25.33
C LEU A 84 4.48 -8.94 25.29
N TYR A 85 3.49 -9.69 24.82
CA TYR A 85 2.10 -9.23 24.78
C TYR A 85 1.16 -10.45 24.81
N SER A 86 0.03 -10.33 25.50
CA SER A 86 -1.00 -11.36 25.48
C SER A 86 -2.38 -10.74 25.57
N LYS A 87 -3.29 -11.24 24.73
CA LYS A 87 -4.67 -10.83 24.70
C LYS A 87 -5.59 -12.04 24.59
N GLU A 88 -6.44 -12.19 25.60
CA GLU A 88 -7.56 -13.13 25.58
C GLU A 88 -8.73 -12.55 24.78
N ASP A 89 -9.50 -13.42 24.12
CA ASP A 89 -10.66 -13.07 23.29
C ASP A 89 -10.37 -11.93 22.29
N ALA A 90 -9.26 -12.08 21.58
CA ALA A 90 -8.77 -11.13 20.58
C ALA A 90 -9.71 -11.10 19.36
N THR A 91 -10.23 -9.92 19.04
CA THR A 91 -11.04 -9.66 17.83
C THR A 91 -10.38 -8.61 16.94
N LYS A 92 -10.17 -7.41 17.46
CA LYS A 92 -9.45 -6.32 16.79
C LYS A 92 -8.62 -5.54 17.79
N GLY A 93 -7.41 -5.15 17.40
CA GLY A 93 -6.54 -4.42 18.31
C GLY A 93 -5.24 -3.97 17.68
N LYS A 94 -4.46 -3.25 18.48
CA LYS A 94 -3.09 -2.86 18.18
C LYS A 94 -2.19 -3.26 19.33
N PHE A 95 -0.96 -3.63 19.04
CA PHE A 95 0.08 -3.90 20.02
C PHE A 95 1.35 -3.13 19.65
N ALA A 96 2.17 -2.87 20.65
CA ALA A 96 3.46 -2.23 20.48
C ALA A 96 4.42 -2.75 21.56
N PHE A 97 5.64 -3.08 21.16
CA PHE A 97 6.71 -3.47 22.07
C PHE A 97 8.06 -3.05 21.48
N THR A 98 9.04 -2.86 22.35
CA THR A 98 10.42 -2.58 21.96
C THR A 98 11.26 -3.83 22.12
N THR A 99 12.09 -4.16 21.13
CA THR A 99 13.05 -5.27 21.24
C THR A 99 14.24 -4.85 22.10
N GLU A 100 14.57 -5.64 23.12
CA GLU A 100 15.71 -5.35 23.99
C GLU A 100 17.01 -5.97 23.47
N ASP A 101 16.94 -7.07 22.70
CA ASP A 101 18.09 -7.80 22.17
C ASP A 101 17.93 -8.15 20.68
N TYR A 102 19.04 -8.57 20.05
CA TYR A 102 19.04 -9.13 18.69
C TYR A 102 18.44 -10.53 18.74
N ASP A 103 17.11 -10.58 18.75
CA ASP A 103 16.38 -11.82 18.90
C ASP A 103 15.12 -11.85 18.04
N MET A 104 14.52 -13.03 17.96
CA MET A 104 13.36 -13.33 17.16
C MET A 104 12.11 -13.45 18.03
N PHE A 105 11.07 -12.70 17.67
CA PHE A 105 9.76 -12.84 18.30
C PHE A 105 8.82 -13.69 17.44
N GLU A 106 7.83 -14.29 18.09
CA GLU A 106 6.78 -15.08 17.47
C GLU A 106 5.41 -14.53 17.87
N VAL A 107 4.58 -14.20 16.87
CA VAL A 107 3.19 -13.76 17.04
C VAL A 107 2.28 -14.95 16.75
N CYS A 108 1.67 -15.52 17.78
CA CYS A 108 0.79 -16.67 17.68
C CYS A 108 -0.68 -16.29 17.88
N PHE A 109 -1.52 -16.77 16.97
CA PHE A 109 -2.98 -16.79 17.11
C PHE A 109 -3.46 -18.22 17.36
N GLU A 110 -4.17 -18.43 18.46
CA GLU A 110 -4.75 -19.72 18.84
C GLU A 110 -6.27 -19.61 18.87
N SER A 111 -6.95 -20.41 18.06
CA SER A 111 -8.42 -20.46 18.03
C SER A 111 -8.93 -21.64 18.84
N LYS A 112 -9.87 -21.42 19.74
CA LYS A 112 -10.60 -22.44 20.51
C LYS A 112 -12.08 -22.34 20.20
N GLY A 113 -12.71 -23.46 19.87
CA GLY A 113 -14.13 -23.47 19.55
C GLY A 113 -14.72 -24.88 19.60
N THR A 114 -16.03 -24.96 19.82
CA THR A 114 -16.75 -26.23 19.91
C THR A 114 -17.63 -26.44 18.68
N GLY A 115 -17.52 -27.61 18.05
CA GLY A 115 -18.29 -27.96 16.84
C GLY A 115 -17.55 -27.68 15.54
N ARG A 116 -18.25 -27.84 14.41
CA ARG A 116 -17.74 -27.51 13.07
C ARG A 116 -18.03 -26.05 12.76
N ILE A 117 -17.02 -25.21 12.92
CA ILE A 117 -17.05 -23.77 12.69
C ILE A 117 -16.16 -23.48 11.46
N PRO A 118 -16.55 -22.57 10.55
CA PRO A 118 -15.70 -22.19 9.42
C PRO A 118 -14.39 -21.53 9.86
N ASP A 119 -13.39 -21.58 8.99
CA ASP A 119 -12.08 -20.98 9.23
C ASP A 119 -12.18 -19.45 9.35
N GLN A 120 -11.49 -18.92 10.34
CA GLN A 120 -11.42 -17.49 10.62
C GLN A 120 -10.35 -16.83 9.75
N LEU A 121 -10.63 -15.65 9.19
CA LEU A 121 -9.62 -14.88 8.46
C LEU A 121 -8.92 -13.92 9.43
N VAL A 122 -7.60 -14.06 9.56
CA VAL A 122 -6.77 -13.17 10.37
C VAL A 122 -5.98 -12.27 9.44
N ILE A 123 -6.12 -10.95 9.64
CA ILE A 123 -5.36 -9.92 8.97
C ILE A 123 -4.38 -9.34 9.98
N LEU A 124 -3.10 -9.35 9.66
CA LEU A 124 -2.01 -8.83 10.49
C LEU A 124 -1.20 -7.81 9.69
N ASP A 125 -1.09 -6.62 10.25
CA ASP A 125 -0.29 -5.51 9.74
C ASP A 125 0.83 -5.21 10.75
N MET A 126 2.09 -5.32 10.32
CA MET A 126 3.26 -5.11 11.16
C MET A 126 4.05 -3.92 10.64
N LYS A 127 4.38 -2.99 11.53
CA LYS A 127 5.15 -1.78 11.24
C LYS A 127 6.38 -1.73 12.14
N LYS A 128 7.56 -1.83 11.53
CA LYS A 128 8.86 -1.67 12.21
C LYS A 128 9.32 -0.22 12.06
N ARG A 129 9.64 0.47 13.17
CA ARG A 129 9.98 1.91 13.13
C ARG A 129 11.26 2.25 12.34
N GLU A 130 12.18 1.31 12.08
CA GLU A 130 13.34 1.57 11.19
C GLU A 130 13.00 1.47 9.70
N GLU A 131 12.08 0.58 9.31
CA GLU A 131 11.69 0.37 7.91
C GLU A 131 10.67 1.42 7.45
N GLU A 132 9.75 1.86 8.30
CA GLU A 132 8.74 2.86 7.95
C GLU A 132 9.35 4.24 7.63
N MET A 133 10.52 4.56 8.22
CA MET A 133 11.28 5.77 7.89
C MET A 133 12.02 5.66 6.54
N ARG A 134 12.39 4.46 6.10
CA ARG A 134 13.05 4.22 4.81
C ARG A 134 12.03 4.06 3.67
N ASP A 135 10.93 3.35 3.89
CA ASP A 135 9.92 3.05 2.86
C ASP A 135 9.00 4.24 2.56
N THR A 136 8.69 5.08 3.56
CA THR A 136 8.00 6.36 3.33
C THR A 136 8.88 7.27 2.47
N ASN A 137 10.19 7.26 2.71
CA ASN A 137 11.14 8.02 1.89
C ASN A 137 11.25 7.42 0.47
N GLU A 138 11.39 6.10 0.33
CA GLU A 138 11.62 5.46 -0.98
C GLU A 138 10.38 5.46 -1.89
N SER A 139 9.20 5.20 -1.34
CA SER A 139 7.93 5.21 -2.10
C SER A 139 7.49 6.63 -2.47
N THR A 140 7.74 7.62 -1.61
CA THR A 140 7.53 9.04 -1.94
C THR A 140 8.57 9.51 -2.96
N ASN A 141 9.84 9.12 -2.81
CA ASN A 141 10.92 9.51 -3.71
C ASN A 141 10.73 8.92 -5.10
N THR A 142 10.42 7.63 -5.23
CA THR A 142 10.26 6.97 -6.54
C THR A 142 9.10 7.57 -7.33
N ARG A 143 7.95 7.83 -6.67
CA ARG A 143 6.80 8.43 -7.34
C ARG A 143 7.09 9.87 -7.76
N VAL A 144 7.66 10.67 -6.87
CA VAL A 144 8.03 12.07 -7.15
C VAL A 144 9.10 12.16 -8.25
N LEU A 145 10.07 11.23 -8.29
CA LEU A 145 11.08 11.13 -9.35
C LEU A 145 10.43 10.84 -10.71
N TYR A 146 9.56 9.84 -10.79
CA TYR A 146 8.89 9.49 -12.05
C TYR A 146 8.02 10.64 -12.59
N PHE A 147 7.26 11.32 -11.71
CA PHE A 147 6.50 12.51 -12.08
C PHE A 147 7.39 13.65 -12.58
N SER A 148 8.51 13.89 -11.91
CA SER A 148 9.46 14.95 -12.26
C SER A 148 10.13 14.69 -13.61
N ILE A 149 10.56 13.44 -13.85
CA ILE A 149 11.18 13.02 -15.12
C ILE A 149 10.19 13.16 -16.28
N PHE A 150 8.96 12.69 -16.11
CA PHE A 150 7.92 12.81 -17.14
C PHE A 150 7.61 14.28 -17.48
N SER A 151 7.46 15.14 -16.45
CA SER A 151 7.23 16.57 -16.62
C SER A 151 8.36 17.24 -17.41
N MET A 152 9.62 16.89 -17.12
CA MET A 152 10.79 17.41 -17.81
C MET A 152 10.76 17.08 -19.31
N PHE A 153 10.48 15.82 -19.66
CA PHE A 153 10.36 15.40 -21.07
C PHE A 153 9.21 16.10 -21.80
N CYS A 154 8.05 16.29 -21.16
CA CYS A 154 6.93 17.02 -21.75
C CYS A 154 7.27 18.48 -22.06
N LEU A 155 7.95 19.18 -21.13
CA LEU A 155 8.35 20.58 -21.33
C LEU A 155 9.36 20.72 -22.49
N ILE A 156 10.32 19.81 -22.60
CA ILE A 156 11.26 19.77 -23.75
C ILE A 156 10.51 19.53 -25.07
N GLY A 157 9.57 18.59 -25.08
CA GLY A 157 8.75 18.29 -26.26
C GLY A 157 7.93 19.51 -26.71
N LEU A 158 7.28 20.22 -25.79
CA LEU A 158 6.51 21.43 -26.09
C LEU A 158 7.41 22.57 -26.59
N ALA A 159 8.58 22.77 -25.98
CA ALA A 159 9.52 23.81 -26.39
C ALA A 159 10.06 23.57 -27.81
N THR A 160 10.46 22.33 -28.13
CA THR A 160 10.94 21.97 -29.47
C THR A 160 9.83 22.08 -30.52
N TRP A 161 8.60 21.66 -30.19
CA TRP A 161 7.44 21.82 -31.06
C TRP A 161 7.10 23.29 -31.33
N GLN A 162 7.11 24.15 -30.30
CA GLN A 162 6.87 25.59 -30.45
C GLN A 162 7.87 26.23 -31.43
N VAL A 163 9.16 25.91 -31.30
CA VAL A 163 10.20 26.46 -32.18
C VAL A 163 10.03 25.95 -33.62
N PHE A 164 9.72 24.66 -33.80
CA PHE A 164 9.49 24.09 -35.14
C PHE A 164 8.25 24.70 -35.82
N TYR A 165 7.17 24.89 -35.07
CA TYR A 165 5.95 25.53 -35.56
C TYR A 165 6.22 26.96 -36.03
N LEU A 166 6.91 27.77 -35.22
CA LEU A 166 7.29 29.14 -35.58
C LEU A 166 8.21 29.16 -36.81
N ARG A 167 9.23 28.29 -36.87
CA ARG A 167 10.11 28.19 -38.05
C ARG A 167 9.35 27.79 -39.32
N ARG A 168 8.38 26.88 -39.20
CA ARG A 168 7.54 26.46 -40.33
C ARG A 168 6.56 27.56 -40.75
N PHE A 169 6.02 28.31 -39.80
CA PHE A 169 5.14 29.44 -40.06
C PHE A 169 5.86 30.57 -40.82
N PHE A 170 7.09 30.93 -40.40
CA PHE A 170 7.89 31.95 -41.09
C PHE A 170 8.38 31.49 -42.46
N LYS A 171 8.73 30.21 -42.64
CA LYS A 171 9.02 29.64 -43.97
C LYS A 171 7.82 29.67 -44.90
N ALA A 172 6.61 29.38 -44.40
CA ALA A 172 5.38 29.41 -45.20
C ALA A 172 4.94 30.83 -45.59
N LYS A 173 5.35 31.85 -44.84
CA LYS A 173 4.99 33.26 -45.08
C LYS A 173 6.06 34.06 -45.85
N LYS A 174 7.19 33.45 -46.28
CA LYS A 174 8.30 34.11 -47.02
C LYS A 174 8.77 35.44 -46.37
N LEU A 175 9.05 35.45 -45.07
CA LEU A 175 9.46 36.68 -44.34
C LEU A 175 10.95 36.75 -43.97
N ILE A 176 11.76 35.74 -44.31
CA ILE A 176 13.22 35.77 -44.16
C ILE A 176 13.80 35.05 -45.38
N GLU A 177 14.63 35.76 -46.13
CA GLU A 177 15.39 35.28 -47.30
C GLU A 177 16.51 34.32 -46.87
#